data_AF-A0A2A6NJS4-F1
#
_entry.id   AF-A0A2A6NJS4-F1
#
_cell.length_a   1.000
_cell.length_b   1.000
_cell.length_c   1.000
_cell.angle_alpha   90.00
_cell.angle_beta   90.00
_cell.angle_gamma   90.00
#
_symmetry.space_group_name_H-M   'P 1'
#
loop_
_entity.id
_entity.type
_entity.pdbx_description
1 polymer ?
#
loop_
_entity_poly.entity_id
_entity_poly.type
_entity_poly.pdbx_seq_one_letter_code
_entity_poly.pdbx_strand_id
1 'polypeptide(L)'
;MTDRSENQVHANASVEAIQAGAKRAMVVQSEFSEKLIEASKHWMEQIQTESNEAWELFRKLGTTTSVTERIETLQDWIKGVTLRSAEDATYFIETARALGNIELNLFASRTNGETETSRKAA
;
A
#
# COMPACT_ATOMS: atom_id res chain seq x y z
N MET A 1 -7.93 31.21 42.83
CA MET A 1 -8.08 31.74 41.44
C MET A 1 -7.12 31.07 40.45
N THR A 2 -6.03 30.47 40.93
CA THR A 2 -4.99 29.76 40.14
C THR A 2 -5.47 28.44 39.51
N ASP A 3 -6.26 27.66 40.22
CA ASP A 3 -6.74 26.32 39.80
C ASP A 3 -7.61 26.33 38.52
N ARG A 4 -8.35 27.41 38.28
CA ARG A 4 -9.17 27.57 37.05
C ARG A 4 -8.31 27.89 35.81
N SER A 5 -7.20 28.58 36.00
CA SER A 5 -6.26 28.96 34.95
C SER A 5 -5.45 27.74 34.47
N GLU A 6 -4.96 26.92 35.41
CA GLU A 6 -4.21 25.70 35.10
C GLU A 6 -5.09 24.68 34.37
N ASN A 7 -6.33 24.47 34.84
CA ASN A 7 -7.31 23.63 34.15
C ASN A 7 -7.61 24.10 32.72
N GLN A 8 -7.62 25.41 32.48
CA GLN A 8 -7.86 25.96 31.14
C GLN A 8 -6.65 25.79 30.20
N VAL A 9 -5.42 25.90 30.72
CA VAL A 9 -4.18 25.62 29.95
C VAL A 9 -4.11 24.14 29.58
N HIS A 10 -4.42 23.22 30.52
CA HIS A 10 -4.45 21.77 30.25
C HIS A 10 -5.54 21.38 29.25
N ALA A 11 -6.72 21.99 29.34
CA ALA A 11 -7.80 21.79 28.36
C ALA A 11 -7.38 22.24 26.95
N ASN A 12 -6.76 23.42 26.83
CA ASN A 12 -6.27 23.92 25.54
C ASN A 12 -5.18 23.02 24.94
N ALA A 13 -4.21 22.59 25.73
CA ALA A 13 -3.16 21.67 25.28
C ALA A 13 -3.72 20.31 24.82
N SER A 14 -4.76 19.81 25.51
CA SER A 14 -5.45 18.58 25.13
C SER A 14 -6.19 18.72 23.80
N VAL A 15 -6.87 19.86 23.57
CA VAL A 15 -7.56 20.16 22.32
C VAL A 15 -6.57 20.27 21.15
N GLU A 16 -5.44 20.94 21.35
CA GLU A 16 -4.37 21.04 20.33
C GLU A 16 -3.78 19.67 19.98
N ALA A 17 -3.53 18.82 20.97
CA ALA A 17 -3.04 17.47 20.75
C ALA A 17 -4.05 16.60 19.97
N ILE A 18 -5.34 16.68 20.29
CA ILE A 18 -6.42 15.98 19.57
C ILE A 18 -6.49 16.49 18.13
N GLN A 19 -6.46 17.80 17.91
CA GLN A 19 -6.53 18.39 16.57
C GLN A 19 -5.31 18.01 15.72
N ALA A 20 -4.11 18.01 16.30
CA ALA A 20 -2.89 17.54 15.65
C ALA A 20 -2.97 16.05 15.30
N GLY A 21 -3.52 15.23 16.20
CA GLY A 21 -3.78 13.80 15.94
C GLY A 21 -4.76 13.58 14.79
N ALA A 22 -5.89 14.31 14.79
CA ALA A 22 -6.89 14.22 13.74
C ALA A 22 -6.34 14.64 12.37
N LYS A 23 -5.57 15.73 12.29
CA LYS A 23 -4.91 16.16 11.05
C LYS A 23 -3.96 15.09 10.49
N ARG A 24 -3.14 14.47 11.35
CA ARG A 24 -2.25 13.38 10.94
C ARG A 24 -3.03 12.16 10.46
N ALA A 25 -4.08 11.77 11.17
CA ALA A 25 -4.93 10.66 10.78
C ALA A 25 -5.57 10.89 9.39
N MET A 26 -6.02 12.11 9.11
CA MET A 26 -6.58 12.46 7.79
C MET A 26 -5.54 12.35 6.67
N VAL A 27 -4.30 12.82 6.91
CA VAL A 27 -3.21 12.70 5.92
C VAL A 27 -2.88 11.23 5.64
N VAL A 28 -2.66 10.45 6.70
CA VAL A 28 -2.40 9.00 6.58
C VAL A 28 -3.53 8.28 5.85
N GLN A 29 -4.78 8.60 6.18
CA GLN A 29 -5.94 8.01 5.53
C GLN A 29 -5.98 8.34 4.02
N SER A 30 -5.64 9.57 3.63
CA SER A 30 -5.57 9.98 2.23
C SER A 30 -4.48 9.21 1.49
N GLU A 31 -3.25 9.21 2.01
CA GLU A 31 -2.11 8.51 1.40
C GLU A 31 -2.37 7.00 1.27
N PHE A 32 -2.97 6.40 2.30
CA PHE A 32 -3.34 4.98 2.29
C PHE A 32 -4.39 4.69 1.21
N SER A 33 -5.40 5.53 1.09
CA SER A 33 -6.47 5.38 0.11
C SER A 33 -5.95 5.56 -1.33
N GLU A 34 -5.08 6.53 -1.55
CA GLU A 34 -4.40 6.74 -2.83
C GLU A 34 -3.59 5.50 -3.24
N LYS A 35 -2.81 4.93 -2.33
CA LYS A 35 -2.01 3.73 -2.61
C LYS A 35 -2.87 2.51 -2.89
N LEU A 36 -4.01 2.35 -2.21
CA LEU A 36 -4.96 1.28 -2.50
C LEU A 36 -5.62 1.43 -3.88
N ILE A 37 -5.96 2.66 -4.28
CA ILE A 37 -6.51 2.92 -5.62
C ILE A 37 -5.49 2.60 -6.70
N GLU A 38 -4.23 3.00 -6.50
CA GLU A 38 -3.12 2.68 -7.40
C GLU A 38 -2.94 1.15 -7.53
N ALA A 39 -2.87 0.44 -6.41
CA ALA A 39 -2.79 -1.02 -6.38
C ALA A 39 -3.98 -1.68 -7.10
N SER A 40 -5.20 -1.20 -6.85
CA SER A 40 -6.40 -1.72 -7.51
C SER A 40 -6.36 -1.53 -9.03
N LYS A 41 -5.87 -0.38 -9.52
CA LYS A 41 -5.72 -0.14 -10.96
C LYS A 41 -4.72 -1.10 -11.59
N HIS A 42 -3.55 -1.26 -10.97
CA HIS A 42 -2.52 -2.20 -11.43
C HIS A 42 -3.08 -3.61 -11.61
N TRP A 43 -3.80 -4.15 -10.61
CA TRP A 43 -4.36 -5.50 -10.71
C TRP A 43 -5.47 -5.62 -11.76
N MET A 44 -6.27 -4.57 -11.97
CA MET A 44 -7.27 -4.58 -13.05
C MET A 44 -6.60 -4.61 -14.43
N GLU A 45 -5.56 -3.82 -14.64
CA GLU A 45 -4.77 -3.81 -15.88
C GLU A 45 -4.10 -5.17 -16.12
N GLN A 46 -3.63 -5.81 -15.05
CA GLN A 46 -3.03 -7.14 -15.15
C GLN A 46 -4.04 -8.22 -15.54
N ILE A 47 -5.23 -8.24 -14.92
CA ILE A 47 -6.31 -9.17 -15.29
C ILE A 47 -6.69 -9.00 -16.77
N GLN A 48 -6.76 -7.77 -17.27
CA GLN A 48 -7.05 -7.51 -18.68
C GLN A 48 -5.94 -8.03 -19.59
N THR A 49 -4.68 -7.82 -19.22
CA THR A 49 -3.52 -8.30 -19.98
C THR A 49 -3.50 -9.82 -20.04
N GLU A 50 -3.60 -10.49 -18.89
CA GLU A 50 -3.61 -11.96 -18.82
C GLU A 50 -4.79 -12.56 -19.58
N SER A 51 -5.97 -11.94 -19.51
CA SER A 51 -7.15 -12.39 -20.25
C SER A 51 -6.94 -12.30 -21.77
N ASN A 52 -6.35 -11.21 -22.25
CA ASN A 52 -6.04 -11.03 -23.66
C ASN A 52 -5.00 -12.04 -24.15
N GLU A 53 -3.96 -12.30 -23.36
CA GLU A 53 -2.94 -13.29 -23.70
C GLU A 53 -3.45 -14.73 -23.68
N ALA A 54 -4.32 -15.07 -22.72
CA ALA A 54 -4.98 -16.37 -22.69
C ALA A 54 -5.88 -16.55 -23.92
N TRP A 55 -6.56 -15.49 -24.35
CA TRP A 55 -7.36 -15.51 -25.57
C TRP A 55 -6.51 -15.66 -26.84
N GLU A 56 -5.40 -14.93 -26.93
CA GLU A 56 -4.39 -15.06 -28.00
C GLU A 56 -3.88 -16.50 -28.09
N LEU A 57 -3.50 -17.09 -26.94
CA LEU A 57 -3.04 -18.47 -26.85
C LEU A 57 -4.11 -19.44 -27.34
N PHE A 58 -5.34 -19.33 -26.82
CA PHE A 58 -6.45 -20.20 -27.20
C PHE A 58 -6.66 -20.20 -28.71
N ARG A 59 -6.70 -19.00 -29.31
CA ARG A 59 -6.85 -18.85 -30.76
C ARG A 59 -5.69 -19.50 -31.52
N LYS A 60 -4.45 -19.23 -31.12
CA LYS A 60 -3.25 -19.76 -31.78
C LYS A 60 -3.24 -21.29 -31.75
N LEU A 61 -3.51 -21.90 -30.60
CA LEU A 61 -3.62 -23.35 -30.46
C LEU A 61 -4.77 -23.95 -31.28
N GLY A 62 -5.90 -23.24 -31.39
CA GLY A 62 -7.05 -23.65 -32.20
C GLY A 62 -6.75 -23.68 -33.70
N THR A 63 -5.85 -22.82 -34.19
CA THR A 63 -5.48 -22.72 -35.60
C THR A 63 -4.22 -23.49 -35.98
N THR A 64 -3.34 -23.81 -35.02
CA THR A 64 -2.08 -24.51 -35.29
C THR A 64 -2.32 -26.02 -35.45
N THR A 65 -1.96 -26.60 -36.59
CA THR A 65 -2.10 -28.03 -36.87
C THR A 65 -0.92 -28.86 -36.33
N SER A 66 0.26 -28.24 -36.22
CA SER A 66 1.50 -28.89 -35.77
C SER A 66 1.55 -29.05 -34.24
N VAL A 67 1.79 -30.27 -33.75
CA VAL A 67 1.95 -30.54 -32.31
C VAL A 67 3.19 -29.87 -31.74
N THR A 68 4.31 -29.86 -32.48
CA THR A 68 5.55 -29.21 -32.05
C THR A 68 5.35 -27.71 -31.87
N GLU A 69 4.68 -27.06 -32.82
CA GLU A 69 4.39 -25.62 -32.76
C GLU A 69 3.42 -25.26 -31.63
N ARG A 70 2.48 -26.15 -31.30
CA ARG A 70 1.63 -26.01 -30.09
C ARG A 70 2.46 -26.07 -28.81
N ILE A 71 3.43 -27.00 -28.72
CA ILE A 71 4.31 -27.12 -27.55
C ILE A 71 5.16 -25.86 -27.39
N GLU A 72 5.78 -25.37 -28.46
CA GLU A 72 6.57 -24.14 -28.45
C GLU A 72 5.72 -22.94 -28.01
N THR A 73 4.51 -22.81 -28.56
CA THR A 73 3.56 -21.76 -28.19
C THR A 73 3.18 -21.80 -26.70
N LEU A 74 2.97 -22.99 -26.14
CA LEU A 74 2.69 -23.16 -24.71
C LEU A 74 3.91 -22.82 -23.85
N GLN A 75 5.11 -23.22 -24.27
CA GLN A 75 6.34 -22.91 -23.56
C GLN A 75 6.59 -21.40 -23.50
N ASP A 76 6.37 -20.69 -24.61
CA ASP A 76 6.54 -19.24 -24.65
C ASP A 76 5.50 -18.53 -23.79
N TRP A 77 4.25 -19.01 -23.78
CA TRP A 77 3.22 -18.49 -22.89
C TRP A 77 3.58 -18.69 -21.42
N ILE A 78 4.03 -19.89 -21.01
CA ILE A 78 4.45 -20.17 -19.63
C ILE A 78 5.62 -19.27 -19.20
N LYS A 79 6.60 -19.03 -20.08
CA LYS A 79 7.71 -18.11 -19.79
C LYS A 79 7.20 -16.68 -19.55
N GLY A 80 6.29 -16.21 -20.40
CA GLY A 80 5.66 -14.89 -20.24
C GLY A 80 4.91 -14.74 -18.92
N VAL A 81 4.08 -15.74 -18.57
CA VAL A 81 3.35 -15.77 -17.29
C VAL A 81 4.31 -15.75 -16.11
N THR A 82 5.39 -16.55 -16.16
CA THR A 82 6.39 -16.62 -15.09
C THR A 82 7.10 -15.28 -14.88
N LEU A 83 7.48 -14.60 -15.96
CA LEU A 83 8.14 -13.29 -15.89
C LEU A 83 7.23 -12.26 -15.23
N ARG A 84 5.98 -12.14 -15.69
CA ARG A 84 5.00 -11.22 -15.11
C ARG A 84 4.66 -11.53 -13.67
N SER A 85 4.52 -12.82 -13.33
CA SER A 85 4.28 -13.22 -11.93
C SER A 85 5.40 -12.76 -10.99
N ALA A 86 6.66 -12.71 -11.47
CA ALA A 86 7.77 -12.19 -10.68
C ALA A 86 7.71 -10.65 -10.52
N GLU A 87 7.30 -9.95 -11.58
CA GLU A 87 7.07 -8.50 -11.55
C GLU A 87 5.93 -8.14 -10.59
N ASP A 88 4.80 -8.86 -10.67
CA ASP A 88 3.63 -8.69 -9.81
C ASP A 88 3.95 -8.98 -8.34
N ALA A 89 4.74 -10.03 -8.06
CA ALA A 89 5.21 -10.31 -6.70
C ALA A 89 6.09 -9.18 -6.16
N THR A 90 6.94 -8.60 -7.00
CA THR A 90 7.77 -7.43 -6.64
C THR A 90 6.88 -6.23 -6.32
N TYR A 91 5.92 -5.91 -7.20
CA TYR A 91 4.97 -4.83 -7.01
C TYR A 91 4.14 -4.99 -5.74
N PHE A 92 3.67 -6.22 -5.44
CA PHE A 92 2.96 -6.52 -4.22
C PHE A 92 3.79 -6.22 -2.97
N ILE A 93 5.06 -6.65 -2.94
CA ILE A 93 5.97 -6.40 -1.82
C ILE A 93 6.23 -4.90 -1.64
N GLU A 94 6.44 -4.17 -2.73
CA GLU A 94 6.65 -2.72 -2.71
C GLU A 94 5.41 -1.98 -2.21
N THR A 95 4.23 -2.41 -2.64
CA THR A 95 2.94 -1.87 -2.18
C THR A 95 2.74 -2.13 -0.69
N ALA A 96 2.99 -3.36 -0.22
CA ALA A 96 2.88 -3.71 1.19
C ALA A 96 3.85 -2.88 2.05
N ARG A 97 5.09 -2.68 1.58
CA ARG A 97 6.08 -1.81 2.24
C ARG A 97 5.61 -0.37 2.29
N ALA A 98 5.07 0.16 1.20
CA ALA A 98 4.55 1.52 1.14
C ALA A 98 3.39 1.73 2.13
N LEU A 99 2.43 0.81 2.16
CA LEU A 99 1.31 0.84 3.10
C LEU A 99 1.78 0.78 4.56
N GLY A 100 2.75 -0.10 4.87
CA GLY A 100 3.34 -0.18 6.21
C GLY A 100 4.04 1.12 6.63
N ASN A 101 4.74 1.80 5.72
CA ASN A 101 5.37 3.08 6.01
C ASN A 101 4.34 4.20 6.26
N ILE A 102 3.25 4.22 5.49
CA ILE A 102 2.13 5.16 5.69
C ILE A 102 1.51 4.96 7.08
N GLU A 103 1.30 3.71 7.49
CA GLU A 103 0.81 3.41 8.84
C GLU A 103 1.80 3.83 9.94
N LEU A 104 3.09 3.56 9.78
CA LEU A 104 4.11 3.95 10.76
C LEU A 104 4.17 5.48 10.97
N ASN A 105 3.93 6.28 9.93
CA ASN A 105 3.83 7.75 10.04
C ASN A 105 2.69 8.20 10.97
N LEU A 106 1.64 7.39 11.17
CA LEU A 106 0.57 7.66 12.14
C LEU A 106 1.08 7.58 13.59
N PHE A 107 2.03 6.66 13.86
CA PHE A 107 2.47 6.31 15.21
C PHE A 107 3.79 6.97 15.64
N ALA A 108 4.60 7.46 14.70
CA ALA A 108 5.95 7.99 14.97
C ALA A 108 6.02 9.21 15.93
N SER A 109 4.93 9.94 16.18
CA SER A 109 4.91 11.04 17.16
C SER A 109 4.53 10.62 18.59
N ARG A 110 4.08 9.38 18.83
CA ARG A 110 3.64 8.97 20.17
C ARG A 110 4.81 8.69 21.12
N THR A 111 6.01 8.40 20.59
CA THR A 111 7.20 8.03 21.37
C THR A 111 8.05 9.21 21.86
N ASN A 112 7.94 10.38 21.22
CA ASN A 112 8.73 11.56 21.61
C ASN A 112 8.12 12.35 22.79
N GLY A 113 6.91 11.99 23.24
CA GLY A 113 6.24 12.64 24.37
C GLY A 113 6.54 12.01 25.74
N GLU A 114 6.96 10.76 25.79
CA GLU A 114 7.24 10.03 27.06
C GLU A 114 8.68 10.22 27.56
N THR A 115 9.59 10.69 26.71
CA THR A 115 11.00 10.89 27.07
C THR A 115 11.30 12.28 27.65
N GLU A 116 10.45 13.29 27.40
CA GLU A 116 10.68 14.66 27.89
C GLU A 116 10.14 14.88 29.33
N THR A 117 9.15 14.09 29.77
CA THR A 117 8.64 14.14 31.15
C THR A 117 9.56 13.45 32.15
N SER A 118 10.36 12.48 31.72
CA SER A 118 11.33 11.79 32.59
C SER A 118 12.64 12.56 32.79
N ARG A 119 13.00 13.50 31.90
CA ARG A 119 14.24 14.29 32.03
C ARG A 119 14.12 15.50 32.97
N LYS A 120 12.90 16.00 33.22
CA LYS A 120 12.66 17.11 34.15
C LYS A 120 12.41 16.68 35.60
N ALA A 121 12.47 15.38 35.89
CA ALA A 121 12.23 14.82 37.22
C ALA A 121 13.48 14.19 37.86
N ALA A 122 14.67 14.44 37.31
CA ALA A 122 15.97 13.97 37.84
C ALA A 122 16.90 15.15 38.12
#